data_AF-A0A800AIV6-F1
#
_entry.id   AF-A0A800AIV6-F1
#
_cell.length_a   1.000
_cell.length_b   1.000
_cell.length_c   1.000
_cell.angle_alpha   90.00
_cell.angle_beta   90.00
_cell.angle_gamma   90.00
#
_symmetry.space_group_name_H-M   'P 1'
#
loop_
_entity.id
_entity.type
_entity.pdbx_description
1 polymer ?
#
loop_
_entity_poly.entity_id
_entity_poly.type
_entity_poly.pdbx_seq_one_letter_code
_entity_poly.pdbx_strand_id
1 'polypeptide(L)'
;MYIQAKVETRYFSKTPNPLHVPRPQLVILNQLLRDEDYIPSPQNVVSVLYGQNYPKPDYSNPEKIRLSDCNRLINEEEFLLRFPLHIIDKPSKYLWDSLKGLVWRVSPTGPRALHILGLPTERAWGINRTKIFSLLKEMGEDQLAQDYAEFYLFGWKYFLSNYSDSEAGRSATMSGINVLSRGMEIGKSWFSKHSSSQ
;
A
#
# COMPACT_ATOMS: atom_id res chain seq x y z
N MET A 1 16.23 -7.74 -19.84
CA MET A 1 16.49 -6.29 -19.81
C MET A 1 15.49 -5.46 -20.64
N TYR A 2 15.16 -5.85 -21.88
CA TYR A 2 14.27 -5.07 -22.77
C TYR A 2 12.83 -4.84 -22.27
N ILE A 3 12.23 -5.81 -21.57
CA ILE A 3 10.87 -5.68 -21.02
C ILE A 3 10.80 -4.59 -19.94
N GLN A 4 11.76 -4.58 -19.01
CA GLN A 4 11.81 -3.60 -17.92
C GLN A 4 11.97 -2.18 -18.46
N ALA A 5 12.92 -1.98 -19.39
CA ALA A 5 13.13 -0.68 -20.01
C ALA A 5 11.87 -0.16 -20.73
N LYS A 6 11.12 -1.03 -21.41
CA LYS A 6 9.82 -0.66 -22.03
C LYS A 6 8.77 -0.23 -21.00
N VAL A 7 8.68 -0.96 -19.88
CA VAL A 7 7.75 -0.64 -18.79
C VAL A 7 8.11 0.71 -18.17
N GLU A 8 9.40 0.94 -17.92
CA GLU A 8 9.91 2.21 -17.39
C GLU A 8 9.61 3.38 -18.33
N THR A 9 9.93 3.27 -19.63
CA THR A 9 9.60 4.31 -20.62
C THR A 9 8.11 4.64 -20.63
N ARG A 10 7.25 3.61 -20.63
CA ARG A 10 5.80 3.81 -20.56
C ARG A 10 5.37 4.48 -19.25
N TYR A 11 5.97 4.10 -18.13
CA TYR A 11 5.66 4.69 -16.82
C TYR A 11 6.04 6.17 -16.78
N PHE A 12 7.26 6.52 -17.15
CA PHE A 12 7.75 7.91 -17.16
C PHE A 12 6.99 8.80 -18.16
N SER A 13 6.52 8.25 -19.29
CA SER A 13 5.68 9.00 -20.23
C SER A 13 4.33 9.43 -19.63
N LYS A 14 3.83 8.71 -18.62
CA LYS A 14 2.55 8.97 -17.95
C LYS A 14 2.70 9.64 -16.58
N THR A 15 3.85 9.48 -15.96
CA THR A 15 4.16 9.98 -14.61
C THR A 15 5.52 10.69 -14.66
N PRO A 16 5.56 11.96 -15.10
CA PRO A 16 6.82 12.67 -15.34
C PRO A 16 7.61 12.93 -14.06
N ASN A 17 6.91 13.14 -12.93
CA ASN A 17 7.51 13.35 -11.61
C ASN A 17 7.04 12.25 -10.65
N PRO A 18 7.55 11.01 -10.77
CA PRO A 18 7.09 9.92 -9.94
C PRO A 18 7.72 10.00 -8.54
N LEU A 19 6.92 9.64 -7.53
CA LEU A 19 7.40 9.51 -6.16
C LEU A 19 8.43 8.39 -5.99
N HIS A 20 8.29 7.32 -6.78
CA HIS A 20 9.23 6.21 -6.83
C HIS A 20 9.13 5.53 -8.20
N VAL A 21 10.20 4.82 -8.60
CA VAL A 21 10.16 3.97 -9.79
C VAL A 21 9.55 2.62 -9.41
N PRO A 22 8.52 2.13 -10.12
CA PRO A 22 7.92 0.84 -9.83
C PRO A 22 8.93 -0.29 -10.05
N ARG A 23 9.04 -1.18 -9.07
CA ARG A 23 9.86 -2.38 -9.15
C ARG A 23 9.03 -3.56 -9.68
N PRO A 24 9.59 -4.42 -10.55
CA PRO A 24 9.00 -5.72 -10.82
C PRO A 24 8.82 -6.51 -9.54
N GLN A 25 7.64 -7.06 -9.36
CA GLN A 25 7.32 -7.93 -8.23
C GLN A 25 6.74 -9.23 -8.77
N LEU A 26 7.20 -10.35 -8.21
CA LEU A 26 6.64 -11.67 -8.47
C LEU A 26 5.66 -11.99 -7.34
N VAL A 27 4.44 -12.37 -7.70
CA VAL A 27 3.36 -12.72 -6.77
C VAL A 27 2.76 -14.05 -7.19
N ILE A 28 2.61 -14.98 -6.25
CA ILE A 28 1.92 -16.25 -6.49
C ILE A 28 0.42 -16.04 -6.25
N LEU A 29 -0.29 -15.71 -7.33
CA LEU A 29 -1.71 -15.34 -7.27
C LEU A 29 -2.62 -16.49 -6.79
N ASN A 30 -2.24 -17.75 -7.03
CA ASN A 30 -3.08 -18.91 -6.71
C ASN A 30 -3.46 -19.02 -5.23
N GLN A 31 -2.61 -18.53 -4.32
CA GLN A 31 -2.92 -18.52 -2.89
C GLN A 31 -3.92 -17.41 -2.54
N LEU A 32 -3.74 -16.23 -3.16
CA LEU A 32 -4.64 -15.09 -2.96
C LEU A 32 -6.04 -15.38 -3.51
N LEU A 33 -6.16 -16.08 -4.65
CA LEU A 33 -7.45 -16.47 -5.21
C LEU A 33 -8.26 -17.45 -4.34
N ARG A 34 -7.66 -18.01 -3.30
CA ARG A 34 -8.36 -18.87 -2.32
C ARG A 34 -8.85 -18.10 -1.09
N ASP A 35 -8.42 -16.85 -0.91
CA ASP A 35 -8.92 -15.98 0.16
C ASP A 35 -10.26 -15.40 -0.28
N GLU A 36 -11.32 -15.66 0.48
CA GLU A 36 -12.69 -15.19 0.19
C GLU A 36 -12.80 -13.66 0.21
N ASP A 37 -11.91 -13.00 0.94
CA ASP A 37 -11.84 -11.54 1.01
C ASP A 37 -10.88 -10.95 -0.03
N TYR A 38 -10.23 -11.78 -0.85
CA TYR A 38 -9.37 -11.28 -1.91
C TYR A 38 -10.18 -10.75 -3.08
N ILE A 39 -9.92 -9.50 -3.42
CA ILE A 39 -10.58 -8.80 -4.51
C ILE A 39 -9.56 -8.60 -5.62
N PRO A 40 -9.75 -9.21 -6.81
CA PRO A 40 -8.83 -9.03 -7.92
C PRO A 40 -8.69 -7.56 -8.33
N SER A 41 -7.50 -7.21 -8.81
CA SER A 41 -7.24 -5.90 -9.37
C SER A 41 -8.12 -5.64 -10.60
N PRO A 42 -8.41 -4.37 -10.92
CA PRO A 42 -9.12 -4.03 -12.14
C PRO A 42 -8.45 -4.64 -13.39
N GLN A 43 -9.24 -5.20 -14.31
CA GLN A 43 -8.68 -5.86 -15.51
C GLN A 43 -7.91 -4.89 -16.42
N ASN A 44 -8.31 -3.62 -16.46
CA ASN A 44 -7.66 -2.58 -17.27
C ASN A 44 -6.22 -2.24 -16.80
N VAL A 45 -5.84 -2.64 -15.58
CA VAL A 45 -4.47 -2.46 -15.07
C VAL A 45 -3.62 -3.72 -15.17
N VAL A 46 -4.19 -4.85 -15.63
CA VAL A 46 -3.49 -6.13 -15.77
C VAL A 46 -3.31 -6.48 -17.25
N SER A 47 -2.08 -6.88 -17.61
CA SER A 47 -1.78 -7.42 -18.94
C SER A 47 -1.29 -8.85 -18.79
N VAL A 48 -2.03 -9.80 -19.34
CA VAL A 48 -1.63 -11.22 -19.38
C VAL A 48 -0.58 -11.38 -20.47
N LEU A 49 0.63 -11.78 -20.08
CA LEU A 49 1.71 -12.04 -21.03
C LEU A 49 1.70 -13.48 -21.55
N TYR A 50 1.25 -14.44 -20.72
CA TYR A 50 1.19 -15.86 -21.03
C TYR A 50 0.22 -16.58 -20.10
N GLY A 51 -0.48 -17.61 -20.60
CA GLY A 51 -1.35 -18.48 -19.80
C GLY A 51 -2.84 -18.09 -19.82
N GLN A 52 -3.53 -18.38 -18.71
CA GLN A 52 -4.97 -18.12 -18.57
C GLN A 52 -5.27 -16.63 -18.40
N ASN A 53 -6.49 -16.23 -18.78
CA ASN A 53 -6.96 -14.86 -18.59
C ASN A 53 -7.04 -14.50 -17.09
N TYR A 54 -6.73 -13.23 -16.77
CA TYR A 54 -6.88 -12.72 -15.42
C TYR A 54 -8.37 -12.70 -15.02
N PRO A 55 -8.74 -13.17 -13.81
CA PRO A 55 -10.14 -13.26 -13.40
C PRO A 55 -10.83 -11.90 -13.43
N LYS A 56 -12.12 -11.90 -13.76
CA LYS A 56 -12.93 -10.68 -13.70
C LYS A 56 -13.27 -10.39 -12.24
N PRO A 57 -12.95 -9.19 -11.71
CA PRO A 57 -13.34 -8.85 -10.36
C PRO A 57 -14.86 -8.73 -10.23
N ASP A 58 -15.40 -9.17 -9.10
CA ASP A 58 -16.79 -8.96 -8.72
C ASP A 58 -16.89 -7.74 -7.79
N TYR A 59 -17.46 -6.65 -8.32
CA TYR A 59 -17.72 -5.42 -7.57
C TYR A 59 -19.23 -5.21 -7.30
N SER A 60 -20.04 -6.27 -7.36
CA SER A 60 -21.50 -6.21 -7.19
C SER A 60 -21.94 -5.67 -5.83
N ASN A 61 -21.11 -5.83 -4.79
CA ASN A 61 -21.40 -5.35 -3.44
C ASN A 61 -20.29 -4.40 -2.92
N PRO A 62 -20.28 -3.13 -3.36
CA PRO A 62 -19.24 -2.17 -2.99
C PRO A 62 -19.18 -1.90 -1.47
N GLU A 63 -20.31 -1.97 -0.76
CA GLU A 63 -20.33 -1.77 0.69
C GLU A 63 -19.65 -2.92 1.44
N LYS A 64 -19.83 -4.18 1.00
CA LYS A 64 -19.08 -5.32 1.55
C LYS A 64 -17.57 -5.14 1.34
N ILE A 65 -17.17 -4.66 0.17
CA ILE A 65 -15.76 -4.39 -0.17
C ILE A 65 -15.21 -3.28 0.74
N ARG A 66 -15.95 -2.18 0.94
CA ARG A 66 -15.56 -1.09 1.85
C ARG A 66 -15.42 -1.57 3.29
N LEU A 67 -16.37 -2.37 3.76
CA LEU A 67 -16.33 -2.94 5.10
C LEU A 67 -15.11 -3.85 5.28
N SER A 68 -14.79 -4.67 4.27
CA SER A 68 -13.57 -5.50 4.27
C SER A 68 -12.30 -4.64 4.34
N ASP A 69 -12.19 -3.60 3.51
CA ASP A 69 -11.05 -2.67 3.53
C ASP A 69 -10.92 -1.92 4.86
N CYS A 70 -12.04 -1.48 5.43
CA CYS A 70 -12.11 -0.89 6.76
C CYS A 70 -11.60 -1.85 7.84
N ASN A 71 -12.11 -3.08 7.86
CA ASN A 71 -11.68 -4.10 8.83
C ASN A 71 -10.19 -4.42 8.67
N ARG A 72 -9.67 -4.49 7.45
CA ARG A 72 -8.24 -4.70 7.19
C ARG A 72 -7.39 -3.56 7.75
N LEU A 73 -7.85 -2.31 7.71
CA LEU A 73 -7.15 -1.18 8.34
C LEU A 73 -7.20 -1.24 9.87
N ILE A 74 -8.35 -1.60 10.44
CA ILE A 74 -8.52 -1.73 11.90
C ILE A 74 -7.63 -2.86 12.46
N ASN A 75 -7.55 -3.98 11.74
CA ASN A 75 -6.79 -5.16 12.15
C ASN A 75 -5.26 -4.96 12.17
N GLU A 76 -4.75 -3.81 11.72
CA GLU A 76 -3.33 -3.46 11.88
C GLU A 76 -2.94 -3.16 13.33
N GLU A 77 -3.91 -2.95 14.23
CA GLU A 77 -3.71 -2.65 15.65
C GLU A 77 -2.81 -3.68 16.36
N GLU A 78 -3.09 -4.98 16.20
CA GLU A 78 -2.30 -6.04 16.84
C GLU A 78 -0.84 -6.02 16.36
N PHE A 79 -0.64 -5.77 15.06
CA PHE A 79 0.69 -5.65 14.50
C PHE A 79 1.43 -4.44 15.07
N LEU A 80 0.79 -3.27 15.12
CA LEU A 80 1.35 -2.04 15.66
C LEU A 80 1.78 -2.17 17.13
N LEU A 81 1.00 -2.89 17.94
CA LEU A 81 1.34 -3.14 19.35
C LEU A 81 2.60 -4.00 19.52
N ARG A 82 2.82 -4.97 18.61
CA ARG A 82 3.95 -5.90 18.70
C ARG A 82 5.19 -5.42 17.94
N PHE A 83 5.01 -4.65 16.88
CA PHE A 83 6.10 -4.28 15.97
C PHE A 83 7.28 -3.56 16.63
N PRO A 84 7.09 -2.62 17.58
CA PRO A 84 8.21 -2.00 18.31
C PRO A 84 9.14 -3.01 19.00
N LEU A 85 8.57 -4.07 19.58
CA LEU A 85 9.34 -5.14 20.24
C LEU A 85 10.22 -5.93 19.27
N HIS A 86 9.88 -5.91 17.98
CA HIS A 86 10.64 -6.59 16.93
C HIS A 86 11.72 -5.73 16.27
N ILE A 87 11.84 -4.45 16.63
CA ILE A 87 12.77 -3.51 15.97
C ILE A 87 13.75 -2.84 16.93
N ILE A 88 13.44 -2.75 18.23
CA ILE A 88 14.19 -1.95 19.21
C ILE A 88 15.68 -2.32 19.29
N ASP A 89 16.01 -3.59 19.07
CA ASP A 89 17.34 -4.16 19.20
C ASP A 89 18.02 -4.45 17.85
N LYS A 90 17.42 -4.03 16.73
CA LYS A 90 17.93 -4.32 15.38
C LYS A 90 18.86 -3.22 14.87
N PRO A 91 20.19 -3.48 14.76
CA PRO A 91 21.10 -2.51 14.16
C PRO A 91 21.02 -2.53 12.63
N SER A 92 21.16 -1.35 12.01
CA SER A 92 21.27 -1.09 10.56
C SER A 92 20.71 -2.21 9.69
N LYS A 93 21.58 -3.08 9.16
CA LYS A 93 21.26 -4.12 8.17
C LYS A 93 20.06 -5.01 8.52
N TYR A 94 19.75 -5.21 9.80
CA TYR A 94 18.62 -6.03 10.23
C TYR A 94 17.27 -5.30 10.16
N LEU A 95 17.27 -3.96 10.04
CA LEU A 95 16.07 -3.15 9.79
C LEU A 95 15.43 -3.52 8.44
N TRP A 96 16.22 -4.00 7.48
CA TRP A 96 15.69 -4.45 6.18
C TRP A 96 14.64 -5.55 6.32
N ASP A 97 14.85 -6.51 7.23
CA ASP A 97 13.89 -7.59 7.45
C ASP A 97 12.58 -7.06 8.03
N SER A 98 12.65 -6.08 8.93
CA SER A 98 11.47 -5.41 9.48
C SER A 98 10.73 -4.58 8.41
N LEU A 99 11.46 -3.86 7.56
CA LEU A 99 10.89 -3.08 6.46
C LEU A 99 10.20 -3.96 5.41
N LYS A 100 10.74 -5.16 5.13
CA LYS A 100 10.07 -6.15 4.28
C LYS A 100 8.72 -6.60 4.86
N GLY A 101 8.63 -6.79 6.17
CA GLY A 101 7.34 -7.08 6.81
C GLY A 101 6.37 -5.90 6.71
N LEU A 102 6.89 -4.68 6.91
CA LEU A 102 6.10 -3.46 6.94
C LEU A 102 5.54 -3.06 5.57
N VAL A 103 6.30 -3.24 4.47
CA VAL A 103 5.87 -2.83 3.12
C VAL A 103 4.61 -3.53 2.64
N TRP A 104 4.38 -4.78 3.07
CA TRP A 104 3.17 -5.54 2.72
C TRP A 104 1.90 -5.00 3.37
N ARG A 105 2.06 -4.31 4.51
CA ARG A 105 0.96 -3.67 5.24
C ARG A 105 0.76 -2.23 4.78
N VAL A 106 1.86 -1.48 4.65
CA VAL A 106 1.84 -0.08 4.21
C VAL A 106 1.30 0.06 2.79
N SER A 107 1.75 -0.78 1.85
CA SER A 107 1.37 -0.65 0.44
C SER A 107 -0.14 -0.59 0.20
N PRO A 108 -0.96 -1.50 0.76
CA PRO A 108 -2.41 -1.45 0.61
C PRO A 108 -3.11 -0.41 1.51
N THR A 109 -2.45 0.24 2.47
CA THR A 109 -3.10 1.26 3.33
C THR A 109 -3.61 2.45 2.54
N GLY A 110 -2.80 3.00 1.62
CA GLY A 110 -3.18 4.12 0.77
C GLY A 110 -4.46 3.87 -0.06
N PRO A 111 -4.54 2.81 -0.89
CA PRO A 111 -5.74 2.53 -1.67
C PRO A 111 -6.96 2.20 -0.77
N ARG A 112 -6.77 1.50 0.36
CA ARG A 112 -7.87 1.26 1.31
C ARG A 112 -8.42 2.54 1.89
N ALA A 113 -7.55 3.45 2.34
CA ALA A 113 -7.96 4.75 2.86
C ALA A 113 -8.75 5.54 1.82
N LEU A 114 -8.24 5.64 0.58
CA LEU A 114 -8.97 6.30 -0.51
C LEU A 114 -10.34 5.67 -0.78
N HIS A 115 -10.43 4.34 -0.72
CA HIS A 115 -11.68 3.63 -0.95
C HIS A 115 -12.73 3.94 0.14
N ILE A 116 -12.36 3.84 1.41
CA ILE A 116 -13.29 4.13 2.53
C ILE A 116 -13.64 5.62 2.62
N LEU A 117 -12.77 6.52 2.13
CA LEU A 117 -13.05 7.94 2.01
C LEU A 117 -13.96 8.29 0.81
N GLY A 118 -14.37 7.30 0.02
CA GLY A 118 -15.43 7.45 -1.00
C GLY A 118 -14.97 7.29 -2.45
N LEU A 119 -13.70 6.99 -2.72
CA LEU A 119 -13.23 6.71 -4.07
C LEU A 119 -13.75 5.35 -4.55
N PRO A 120 -14.24 5.16 -5.79
CA PRO A 120 -14.69 3.86 -6.27
C PRO A 120 -13.59 2.79 -6.22
N THR A 121 -13.94 1.53 -5.91
CA THR A 121 -13.00 0.39 -5.79
C THR A 121 -12.01 0.33 -6.96
N GLU A 122 -12.53 0.38 -8.19
CA GLU A 122 -11.70 0.30 -9.40
C GLU A 122 -10.64 1.41 -9.45
N ARG A 123 -11.02 2.62 -9.05
CA ARG A 123 -10.14 3.78 -9.08
C ARG A 123 -9.16 3.78 -7.91
N ALA A 124 -9.59 3.37 -6.72
CA ALA A 124 -8.72 3.28 -5.54
C ALA A 124 -7.60 2.26 -5.72
N TRP A 125 -7.92 1.10 -6.30
CA TRP A 125 -6.97 0.00 -6.49
C TRP A 125 -6.25 0.01 -7.85
N GLY A 126 -6.70 0.81 -8.81
CA GLY A 126 -6.13 0.90 -10.16
C GLY A 126 -5.04 1.97 -10.36
N ILE A 127 -4.64 2.68 -9.31
CA ILE A 127 -3.72 3.82 -9.39
C ILE A 127 -2.35 3.53 -8.76
N ASN A 128 -1.34 4.27 -9.23
CA ASN A 128 0.01 4.17 -8.69
C ASN A 128 0.19 5.04 -7.43
N ARG A 129 1.31 4.82 -6.71
CA ARG A 129 1.63 5.52 -5.45
C ARG A 129 1.69 7.04 -5.57
N THR A 130 2.19 7.57 -6.69
CA THR A 130 2.23 9.02 -6.94
C THR A 130 0.82 9.61 -6.98
N LYS A 131 -0.11 8.90 -7.63
CA LYS A 131 -1.51 9.34 -7.68
C LYS A 131 -2.23 9.10 -6.35
N ILE A 132 -1.90 8.03 -5.61
CA ILE A 132 -2.39 7.81 -4.24
C ILE A 132 -2.01 8.99 -3.34
N PHE A 133 -0.73 9.38 -3.34
CA PHE A 133 -0.24 10.55 -2.59
C PHE A 133 -1.06 11.80 -2.91
N SER A 134 -1.23 12.09 -4.20
CA SER A 134 -1.96 13.29 -4.65
C SER A 134 -3.42 13.27 -4.19
N LEU A 135 -4.10 12.12 -4.33
CA LEU A 135 -5.51 11.98 -3.95
C LEU A 135 -5.72 12.03 -2.44
N LEU A 136 -4.81 11.45 -1.64
CA LEU A 136 -4.89 11.54 -0.18
C LEU A 136 -4.83 13.01 0.26
N LYS A 137 -3.93 13.81 -0.33
CA LYS A 137 -3.90 15.27 -0.10
C LYS A 137 -5.17 15.97 -0.55
N GLU A 138 -5.68 15.65 -1.74
CA GLU A 138 -6.93 16.22 -2.26
C GLU A 138 -8.13 15.92 -1.34
N MET A 139 -8.08 14.80 -0.60
CA MET A 139 -9.13 14.39 0.37
C MET A 139 -8.87 14.88 1.80
N GLY A 140 -7.85 15.72 2.03
CA GLY A 140 -7.53 16.30 3.34
C GLY A 140 -6.72 15.40 4.27
N GLU A 141 -6.16 14.31 3.75
CA GLU A 141 -5.30 13.37 4.49
C GLU A 141 -3.81 13.67 4.26
N ASP A 142 -3.41 14.93 4.46
CA ASP A 142 -2.05 15.43 4.20
C ASP A 142 -0.97 14.65 4.96
N GLN A 143 -1.21 14.36 6.25
CA GLN A 143 -0.25 13.64 7.08
C GLN A 143 -0.07 12.20 6.61
N LEU A 144 -1.17 11.49 6.31
CA LEU A 144 -1.11 10.15 5.74
C LEU A 144 -0.38 10.15 4.40
N ALA A 145 -0.65 11.12 3.53
CA ALA A 145 0.03 11.25 2.26
C ALA A 145 1.54 11.43 2.45
N GLN A 146 1.94 12.32 3.36
CA GLN A 146 3.33 12.60 3.66
C GLN A 146 4.06 11.36 4.21
N ASP A 147 3.54 10.72 5.25
CA ASP A 147 4.13 9.52 5.82
C ASP A 147 4.18 8.37 4.79
N TYR A 148 3.14 8.23 3.95
CA TYR A 148 3.11 7.25 2.87
C TYR A 148 4.25 7.49 1.87
N ALA A 149 4.50 8.75 1.51
CA ALA A 149 5.59 9.12 0.62
C ALA A 149 6.98 8.89 1.25
N GLU A 150 7.15 9.37 2.48
CA GLU A 150 8.39 9.26 3.23
C GLU A 150 8.80 7.81 3.46
N PHE A 151 7.86 6.90 3.73
CA PHE A 151 8.13 5.47 3.84
C PHE A 151 8.91 4.94 2.62
N TYR A 152 8.48 5.29 1.41
CA TYR A 152 9.14 4.84 0.18
C TYR A 152 10.43 5.61 -0.11
N LEU A 153 10.47 6.92 0.12
CA LEU A 153 11.64 7.74 -0.13
C LEU A 153 12.81 7.36 0.80
N PHE A 154 12.55 7.23 2.10
CA PHE A 154 13.54 6.79 3.06
C PHE A 154 13.93 5.32 2.84
N GLY A 155 12.96 4.45 2.52
CA GLY A 155 13.26 3.06 2.16
C GLY A 155 14.18 2.94 0.94
N TRP A 156 13.99 3.81 -0.05
CA TRP A 156 14.86 3.89 -1.23
C TRP A 156 16.26 4.42 -0.88
N LYS A 157 16.34 5.50 -0.10
CA LYS A 157 17.62 6.03 0.39
C LYS A 157 18.41 4.97 1.16
N TYR A 158 17.72 4.22 2.02
CA TYR A 158 18.32 3.13 2.79
C TYR A 158 18.86 2.01 1.89
N PHE A 159 18.09 1.60 0.88
CA PHE A 159 18.53 0.64 -0.13
C PHE A 159 19.77 1.13 -0.90
N LEU A 160 19.77 2.39 -1.38
CA LEU A 160 20.90 2.97 -2.12
C LEU A 160 22.17 3.09 -1.29
N SER A 161 22.04 3.25 0.03
CA SER A 161 23.17 3.22 0.96
C SER A 161 23.75 1.81 1.17
N ASN A 162 23.26 0.79 0.46
CA ASN A 162 23.56 -0.62 0.73
C ASN A 162 23.27 -1.00 2.19
N TYR A 163 22.15 -0.50 2.71
CA TYR A 163 21.67 -0.74 4.08
C TYR A 163 22.62 -0.24 5.20
N SER A 164 23.43 0.78 4.91
CA SER A 164 24.37 1.39 5.87
C SER A 164 23.84 2.66 6.55
N ASP A 165 22.94 3.41 5.89
CA ASP A 165 22.29 4.60 6.47
C ASP A 165 21.17 4.16 7.43
N SER A 166 21.54 3.86 8.68
CA SER A 166 20.58 3.45 9.72
C SER A 166 19.49 4.50 9.96
N GLU A 167 19.79 5.78 9.76
CA GLU A 167 18.80 6.84 9.97
C GLU A 167 17.70 6.76 8.93
N ALA A 168 18.06 6.61 7.64
CA ALA A 168 17.08 6.35 6.59
C ALA A 168 16.23 5.10 6.87
N GLY A 169 16.84 4.02 7.39
CA GLY A 169 16.12 2.81 7.79
C GLY A 169 15.11 3.06 8.92
N ARG A 170 15.48 3.84 9.94
CA ARG A 170 14.60 4.23 11.05
C ARG A 170 13.49 5.18 10.61
N SER A 171 13.80 6.20 9.81
CA SER A 171 12.80 7.13 9.27
C SER A 171 11.77 6.38 8.42
N ALA A 172 12.21 5.47 7.54
CA ALA A 172 11.29 4.61 6.79
C ALA A 172 10.40 3.78 7.72
N THR A 173 10.98 3.19 8.77
CA THR A 173 10.22 2.39 9.73
C THR A 173 9.16 3.23 10.46
N MET A 174 9.53 4.42 10.93
CA MET A 174 8.62 5.34 11.61
C MET A 174 7.49 5.82 10.69
N SER A 175 7.80 6.26 9.47
CA SER A 175 6.76 6.67 8.51
C SER A 175 5.82 5.51 8.19
N GLY A 176 6.32 4.28 8.09
CA GLY A 176 5.47 3.11 7.88
C GLY A 176 4.54 2.80 9.06
N ILE A 177 5.03 2.95 10.30
CA ILE A 177 4.19 2.88 11.51
C ILE A 177 3.11 3.96 11.47
N ASN A 178 3.47 5.20 11.17
CA ASN A 178 2.54 6.33 11.10
C ASN A 178 1.43 6.10 10.06
N VAL A 179 1.79 5.56 8.88
CA VAL A 179 0.81 5.18 7.84
C VAL A 179 -0.20 4.18 8.38
N LEU A 180 0.26 3.11 9.05
CA LEU A 180 -0.64 2.10 9.60
C LEU A 180 -1.52 2.66 10.71
N SER A 181 -0.94 3.44 11.63
CA SER A 181 -1.67 4.09 12.72
C SER A 181 -2.77 5.01 12.18
N ARG A 182 -2.43 5.87 11.21
CA ARG A 182 -3.40 6.78 10.60
C ARG A 182 -4.44 6.05 9.78
N GLY A 183 -4.06 5.01 9.04
CA GLY A 183 -4.99 4.13 8.34
C GLY A 183 -6.00 3.47 9.28
N MET A 184 -5.54 2.97 10.43
CA MET A 184 -6.39 2.40 11.49
C MET A 184 -7.37 3.44 12.04
N GLU A 185 -6.93 4.68 12.31
CA GLU A 185 -7.81 5.76 12.77
C GLU A 185 -8.93 6.08 11.77
N ILE A 186 -8.60 6.18 10.47
CA ILE A 186 -9.59 6.41 9.41
C ILE A 186 -10.59 5.26 9.38
N GLY A 187 -10.11 4.01 9.47
CA GLY A 187 -10.95 2.81 9.55
C GLY A 187 -11.91 2.88 10.76
N LYS A 188 -11.39 3.15 11.96
CA LYS A 188 -12.20 3.28 13.18
C LYS A 188 -13.25 4.39 13.04
N SER A 189 -12.88 5.56 12.51
CA SER A 189 -13.79 6.68 12.29
C SER A 189 -14.91 6.33 11.29
N TRP A 190 -14.56 5.66 10.19
CA TRP A 190 -15.52 5.21 9.20
C TRP A 190 -16.50 4.20 9.81
N PHE A 191 -15.97 3.19 10.51
CA PHE A 191 -16.78 2.16 11.16
C PHE A 191 -17.78 2.76 12.15
N SER A 192 -17.34 3.65 13.05
CA SER A 192 -18.24 4.30 14.00
C SER A 192 -19.38 5.07 13.35
N LYS A 193 -19.17 5.70 12.18
CA LYS A 193 -20.22 6.43 11.46
C LYS A 193 -21.24 5.53 10.77
N HIS A 194 -20.82 4.33 10.34
CA HIS A 194 -21.66 3.43 9.53
C HIS A 194 -22.27 2.29 10.36
N SER A 195 -21.69 1.95 11.51
CA SER A 195 -22.26 0.98 12.46
C SER A 195 -23.41 1.55 13.30
N SER A 196 -23.54 2.88 13.40
CA SER A 196 -24.69 3.53 14.06
C SER A 196 -25.93 3.61 13.17
N SER A 197 -25.88 3.07 11.95
CA SER A 197 -26.97 3.11 10.96
C SER A 197 -27.61 1.73 10.71
N GLN A 198 -27.31 0.73 11.54
CA GLN A 198 -27.95 -0.59 11.59
C GLN A 198 -28.67 -0.78 12.92
#